data_AF-A0A9W9WCE6-F1
#
_entry.id   AF-A0A9W9WCE6-F1
#
_cell.length_a   1.000
_cell.length_b   1.000
_cell.length_c   1.000
_cell.angle_alpha   90.00
_cell.angle_beta   90.00
_cell.angle_gamma   90.00
#
_symmetry.space_group_name_H-M   'P 1'
#
loop_
_entity.id
_entity.type
_entity.pdbx_description
1 polymer ?
#
loop_
_entity_poly.entity_id
_entity_poly.type
_entity_poly.pdbx_seq_one_letter_code
_entity_poly.pdbx_strand_id
1 'polypeptide(L)'
;MDYPYLALSDNTFGCAGYCSRPIDYGVDIVLHSATRWIGGHGTTLGGVIVDGSTFNLGSHADKFPQFHADGAEDGGGEVSLWKMFGSRAFAMRCQLEVLRHIGSTMCPQAAQ
;
A
#
# COMPACT_ATOMS: atom_id res chain seq x y z
N MET A 1 2.15 1.55 -18.19
CA MET A 1 3.11 0.65 -18.85
C MET A 1 2.80 -0.75 -18.35
N ASP A 2 2.78 -1.75 -19.23
CA ASP A 2 2.30 -3.08 -18.90
C ASP A 2 3.48 -3.95 -18.42
N TYR A 3 3.78 -3.89 -17.12
CA TYR A 3 4.83 -4.68 -16.50
C TYR A 3 4.21 -5.71 -15.56
N PRO A 4 4.75 -6.94 -15.49
CA PRO A 4 4.09 -8.01 -14.75
C PRO A 4 4.48 -8.02 -13.27
N TYR A 5 4.87 -6.87 -12.73
CA TYR A 5 5.35 -6.66 -11.35
C TYR A 5 4.78 -5.35 -10.80
N LEU A 6 4.47 -5.35 -9.51
CA LEU A 6 4.02 -4.16 -8.79
C LEU A 6 5.19 -3.17 -8.63
N ALA A 7 5.03 -1.94 -9.10
CA ALA A 7 6.04 -0.90 -8.97
C ALA A 7 5.83 -0.08 -7.69
N LEU A 8 6.90 0.05 -6.88
CA LEU A 8 6.89 0.81 -5.63
C LEU A 8 7.90 1.96 -5.69
N SER A 9 7.55 3.11 -5.13
CA SER A 9 8.45 4.25 -4.97
C SER A 9 8.38 4.84 -3.57
N ASP A 10 9.53 5.02 -2.93
CA ASP A 10 9.63 5.94 -1.80
C ASP A 10 9.67 7.37 -2.34
N ASN A 11 8.60 8.13 -2.06
CA ASN A 11 8.44 9.50 -2.48
C ASN A 11 8.54 10.47 -1.31
N THR A 12 9.29 10.13 -0.26
CA THR A 12 9.45 10.98 0.92
C THR A 12 9.98 12.37 0.49
N PHE A 13 10.99 12.43 -0.39
CA PHE A 13 11.53 13.68 -0.96
C PHE A 13 10.59 14.40 -1.95
N GLY A 14 9.53 13.73 -2.41
CA GLY A 14 8.49 14.35 -3.24
C GLY A 14 7.50 15.21 -2.47
N CYS A 15 7.70 15.38 -1.15
CA CYS A 15 6.88 16.22 -0.28
C CYS A 15 5.38 15.89 -0.38
N ALA A 16 5.01 14.63 -0.14
CA ALA A 16 3.62 14.14 -0.27
C ALA A 16 2.97 14.37 -1.65
N GLY A 17 3.76 14.39 -2.72
CA GLY A 17 3.24 14.60 -4.06
C GLY A 17 3.36 16.04 -4.56
N TYR A 18 3.80 16.99 -3.72
CA TYR A 18 3.95 18.39 -4.11
C TYR A 18 5.01 18.58 -5.20
N CYS A 19 6.17 17.96 -5.05
CA CYS A 19 7.27 18.08 -6.02
C CYS A 19 7.14 17.10 -7.19
N SER A 20 6.61 15.90 -6.91
CA SER A 20 6.45 14.84 -7.91
C SER A 20 5.38 13.87 -7.45
N ARG A 21 4.53 13.44 -8.39
CA ARG A 21 3.47 12.44 -8.18
C ARG A 21 3.83 11.15 -8.93
N PRO A 22 4.52 10.18 -8.29
CA PRO A 22 4.98 8.96 -8.95
C PRO A 22 3.90 8.16 -9.68
N ILE A 23 2.66 8.22 -9.19
CA ILE A 23 1.51 7.54 -9.80
C ILE A 23 1.30 7.99 -11.26
N ASP A 24 1.53 9.27 -11.56
CA ASP A 24 1.41 9.80 -12.94
C ASP A 24 2.47 9.22 -13.89
N TYR A 25 3.56 8.70 -13.34
CA TYR A 25 4.67 8.10 -14.08
C TYR A 25 4.61 6.57 -14.10
N GLY A 26 3.48 5.98 -13.67
CA GLY A 26 3.26 4.53 -13.72
C GLY A 26 3.77 3.75 -12.52
N VAL A 27 3.98 4.42 -11.38
CA VAL A 27 4.21 3.74 -10.09
C VAL A 27 2.87 3.36 -9.47
N ASP A 28 2.76 2.13 -8.98
CA ASP A 28 1.50 1.63 -8.43
C ASP A 28 1.31 1.99 -6.95
N ILE A 29 2.38 1.86 -6.15
CA ILE A 29 2.36 2.13 -4.70
C ILE A 29 3.41 3.18 -4.35
N VAL A 30 3.00 4.16 -3.56
CA VAL A 30 3.89 5.20 -3.05
C VAL A 30 4.05 5.07 -1.54
N LEU A 31 5.29 5.12 -1.09
CA LEU A 31 5.67 5.08 0.31
C LEU A 31 6.17 6.46 0.75
N HIS A 32 5.83 6.86 1.97
CA HIS A 32 6.33 8.07 2.59
C HIS A 32 6.74 7.82 4.04
N SER A 33 7.90 8.35 4.43
CA SER A 33 8.16 8.69 5.83
C SER A 33 7.44 9.98 6.18
N ALA A 34 6.23 9.86 6.76
CA ALA A 34 5.43 11.01 7.17
C ALA A 34 6.12 11.87 8.24
N THR A 35 7.09 11.31 8.97
CA THR A 35 7.97 12.05 9.88
C THR A 35 8.65 13.27 9.25
N ARG A 36 8.93 13.19 7.95
CA ARG A 36 9.74 14.18 7.23
C ARG A 36 8.87 15.34 6.76
N TRP A 37 8.86 15.63 5.46
CA TRP A 37 8.17 16.79 4.89
C TRP A 37 6.66 16.83 5.15
N ILE A 38 6.00 15.70 5.42
CA ILE A 38 4.58 15.67 5.74
C ILE A 38 4.33 16.24 7.13
N GLY A 39 4.98 15.70 8.15
CA GLY A 39 4.89 16.21 9.52
C GLY A 39 5.61 17.55 9.69
N GLY A 40 6.68 17.80 8.94
CA GLY A 40 7.38 19.09 8.79
C GLY A 40 8.19 19.57 9.99
N HIS A 41 7.86 19.11 11.20
CA HIS A 41 8.35 19.69 12.46
C HIS A 41 9.27 18.75 13.26
N GLY A 42 9.49 17.50 12.79
CA GLY A 42 10.38 16.54 13.46
C GLY A 42 9.90 16.05 14.82
N THR A 43 8.65 16.32 15.19
CA THR A 43 8.06 15.97 16.49
C THR A 43 7.37 14.63 16.51
N THR A 44 7.00 14.12 15.33
CA THR A 44 6.05 13.01 15.19
C THR A 44 6.60 11.98 14.23
N LEU A 45 6.71 10.73 14.68
CA LEU A 45 7.09 9.61 13.82
C LEU A 45 5.85 9.06 13.11
N GLY A 46 5.98 8.82 11.81
CA GLY A 46 4.92 8.22 11.02
C GLY A 46 5.39 7.73 9.65
N GLY A 47 4.59 6.83 9.09
CA GLY A 47 4.72 6.30 7.74
C GLY A 47 3.35 6.23 7.06
N VAL A 48 3.33 6.39 5.75
CA VAL A 48 2.11 6.31 4.93
C VAL A 48 2.39 5.46 3.70
N ILE A 49 1.43 4.56 3.39
CA ILE A 49 1.38 3.80 2.15
C ILE A 49 0.19 4.34 1.35
N VAL A 50 0.43 4.71 0.09
CA VAL A 50 -0.59 5.18 -0.85
C VAL A 50 -0.69 4.18 -1.99
N ASP A 51 -1.88 3.62 -2.18
CA ASP A 51 -2.19 2.72 -3.30
C ASP A 51 -2.84 3.52 -4.42
N GLY A 52 -2.18 3.58 -5.57
CA GLY A 52 -2.66 4.28 -6.76
C GLY A 52 -3.81 3.57 -7.48
N SER A 53 -4.14 2.33 -7.10
CA SER A 53 -5.20 1.53 -7.72
C SER A 53 -5.02 1.32 -9.24
N THR A 54 -3.79 1.41 -9.73
CA THR A 54 -3.41 1.29 -11.16
C THR A 54 -3.06 -0.14 -11.57
N PHE A 55 -2.55 -0.95 -10.65
CA PHE A 55 -2.09 -2.30 -10.94
C PHE A 55 -3.23 -3.32 -10.94
N ASN A 56 -3.34 -4.13 -11.99
CA ASN A 56 -4.33 -5.19 -12.07
C ASN A 56 -3.82 -6.48 -11.43
N LEU A 57 -4.06 -6.64 -10.12
CA LEU A 57 -3.72 -7.86 -9.39
C LEU A 57 -4.47 -9.10 -9.92
N GLY A 58 -5.66 -8.92 -10.52
CA GLY A 58 -6.47 -9.98 -11.12
C GLY A 58 -5.79 -10.71 -12.27
N SER A 59 -5.10 -9.98 -13.13
CA SER A 59 -4.39 -10.54 -14.29
C SER A 59 -3.09 -11.26 -13.91
N HIS A 60 -2.68 -11.22 -12.64
CA HIS A 60 -1.40 -11.74 -12.15
C HIS A 60 -1.58 -12.65 -10.93
N ALA A 61 -2.65 -13.44 -10.90
CA ALA A 61 -2.97 -14.32 -9.78
C ALA A 61 -1.91 -15.39 -9.49
N ASP A 62 -1.16 -15.81 -10.50
CA ASP A 62 0.00 -16.71 -10.39
C ASP A 62 1.15 -16.11 -9.57
N LYS A 63 1.35 -14.79 -9.67
CA LYS A 63 2.41 -14.06 -8.96
C LYS A 63 1.98 -13.53 -7.60
N PHE A 64 0.70 -13.25 -7.46
CA PHE A 64 0.11 -12.63 -6.28
C PHE A 64 -1.00 -13.52 -5.68
N PRO A 65 -0.76 -14.82 -5.43
CA PRO A 65 -1.78 -15.76 -4.98
C PRO A 65 -2.42 -15.32 -3.66
N GLN A 66 -1.70 -14.61 -2.81
CA GLN A 66 -2.19 -14.10 -1.53
C GLN A 66 -3.34 -13.08 -1.61
N PHE A 67 -3.67 -12.57 -2.80
CA PHE A 67 -4.85 -11.71 -3.02
C PHE A 67 -6.05 -12.48 -3.62
N HIS A 68 -5.83 -13.73 -4.04
CA HIS A 68 -6.80 -14.58 -4.72
C HIS A 68 -7.09 -15.81 -3.86
N ALA A 69 -8.36 -16.10 -3.63
CA ALA A 69 -8.73 -17.30 -2.90
C ALA A 69 -8.48 -18.52 -3.80
N ASP A 70 -7.31 -19.14 -3.62
CA ASP A 70 -6.98 -20.57 -3.64
C ASP A 70 -5.46 -20.74 -3.37
N GLY A 71 -4.98 -20.30 -2.19
CA GLY A 71 -3.55 -20.36 -1.86
C GLY A 71 -3.07 -19.74 -0.54
N ALA A 72 -3.93 -19.52 0.45
CA ALA A 72 -3.49 -19.09 1.78
C ALA A 72 -3.39 -20.30 2.72
N GLU A 73 -2.20 -20.91 2.82
CA GLU A 73 -1.95 -21.99 3.81
C GLU A 73 -1.98 -21.46 5.25
N ASP A 74 -1.74 -20.16 5.46
CA ASP A 74 -1.75 -19.50 6.77
C ASP A 74 -2.99 -18.62 6.98
N GLY A 75 -4.15 -19.25 7.21
CA GLY A 75 -5.21 -18.75 8.12
C GLY A 75 -5.85 -17.36 7.87
N GLY A 76 -5.67 -16.76 6.69
CA GLY A 76 -6.09 -15.39 6.36
C GLY A 76 -7.38 -15.25 5.53
N GLY A 77 -8.30 -16.22 5.58
CA GLY A 77 -9.66 -16.07 5.07
C GLY A 77 -9.97 -16.79 3.76
N GLU A 78 -11.13 -17.47 3.75
CA GLU A 78 -11.77 -18.15 2.61
C GLU A 78 -12.17 -17.19 1.46
N VAL A 79 -11.76 -15.91 1.51
CA VAL A 79 -12.33 -14.81 0.73
C VAL A 79 -11.25 -14.10 -0.08
N SER A 80 -11.44 -14.01 -1.38
CA SER A 80 -10.51 -13.32 -2.28
C SER A 80 -10.59 -11.81 -2.07
N LEU A 81 -9.50 -11.21 -1.59
CA LEU A 81 -9.36 -9.76 -1.45
C LEU A 81 -9.54 -9.04 -2.80
N TRP A 82 -9.06 -9.63 -3.90
CA TRP A 82 -9.29 -9.10 -5.23
C TRP A 82 -10.78 -9.07 -5.59
N LYS A 83 -11.54 -10.15 -5.36
CA LYS A 83 -12.98 -10.17 -5.62
C LYS A 83 -13.76 -9.16 -4.77
N MET A 84 -13.30 -8.91 -3.54
CA MET A 84 -13.98 -7.98 -2.61
C MET A 84 -13.64 -6.51 -2.89
N PHE A 85 -12.37 -6.20 -3.15
CA PHE A 85 -11.87 -4.82 -3.15
C PHE A 85 -11.32 -4.35 -4.50
N GLY A 86 -11.22 -5.24 -5.49
CA GLY A 86 -10.71 -4.93 -6.82
C GLY A 86 -9.32 -4.30 -6.77
N SER A 87 -9.15 -3.20 -7.49
CA SER A 87 -7.88 -2.45 -7.56
C SER A 87 -7.33 -1.97 -6.22
N ARG A 88 -8.16 -1.88 -5.17
CA ARG A 88 -7.76 -1.47 -3.82
C ARG A 88 -7.31 -2.63 -2.92
N ALA A 89 -7.27 -3.85 -3.46
CA ALA A 89 -6.95 -5.04 -2.67
C ALA A 89 -5.59 -4.94 -1.97
N PHE A 90 -4.61 -4.23 -2.55
CA PHE A 90 -3.31 -4.01 -1.92
C PHE A 90 -3.44 -3.20 -0.62
N ALA A 91 -4.01 -1.99 -0.67
CA ALA A 91 -4.24 -1.18 0.52
C ALA A 91 -5.08 -1.92 1.58
N MET A 92 -6.10 -2.65 1.15
CA MET A 92 -6.97 -3.38 2.08
C MET A 92 -6.23 -4.52 2.77
N ARG A 93 -5.35 -5.24 2.07
CA ARG A 93 -4.50 -6.26 2.71
C ARG A 93 -3.55 -5.67 3.72
N CYS A 94 -2.95 -4.51 3.42
CA CYS A 94 -2.10 -3.79 4.37
C CYS A 94 -2.85 -3.48 5.68
N GLN A 95 -4.14 -3.15 5.61
CA GLN A 95 -4.95 -2.84 6.80
C GLN A 95 -5.52 -4.09 7.50
N LEU A 96 -6.09 -5.02 6.74
CA LEU A 96 -6.85 -6.16 7.29
C LEU A 96 -5.94 -7.28 7.78
N GLU A 97 -4.81 -7.51 7.11
CA GLU A 97 -3.87 -8.56 7.46
C GLU A 97 -2.61 -7.96 8.09
N VAL A 98 -1.85 -7.14 7.35
CA VAL A 98 -0.51 -6.73 7.79
C VAL A 98 -0.58 -5.91 9.07
N LEU A 99 -1.41 -4.88 9.12
CA LEU A 99 -1.59 -4.05 10.30
C LEU A 99 -2.16 -4.85 11.48
N ARG A 100 -3.10 -5.78 11.22
CA ARG A 100 -3.69 -6.65 12.24
C ARG A 100 -2.67 -7.61 12.85
N HIS A 101 -1.79 -8.18 12.06
CA HIS A 101 -0.81 -9.17 12.51
C HIS A 101 0.46 -8.53 13.11
N ILE A 102 1.00 -7.47 12.48
CA ILE A 102 2.24 -6.83 12.91
C ILE A 102 2.00 -5.72 13.95
N GLY A 103 0.85 -5.04 13.89
CA GLY A 103 0.46 -4.04 14.89
C GLY A 103 1.17 -2.69 14.78
N SER A 104 1.72 -2.33 13.61
CA SER A 104 2.37 -1.02 13.36
C SER A 104 1.37 0.15 13.26
N THR A 105 0.50 0.29 14.27
CA THR A 105 -0.56 1.28 14.34
C THR A 105 -0.01 2.64 14.80
N MET A 106 -0.33 3.70 14.05
CA MET A 106 0.00 5.07 14.41
C MET A 106 -0.84 5.54 15.61
N CYS A 107 -0.24 6.26 16.56
CA CYS A 107 -1.02 6.81 17.66
C CYS A 107 -1.95 7.93 17.15
N PRO A 108 -3.18 8.07 17.67
CA PRO A 108 -4.14 9.07 17.17
C PRO A 108 -3.62 10.51 17.22
N GLN A 109 -2.85 10.85 18.26
CA GLN A 109 -2.24 12.16 18.43
C GLN A 109 -1.15 12.46 17.39
N ALA A 110 -0.56 11.42 16.79
CA ALA A 110 0.41 11.57 15.70
C ALA A 110 -0.25 11.77 14.32
N ALA A 111 -1.54 11.51 14.19
CA ALA A 111 -2.28 11.60 12.93
C ALA A 111 -3.03 12.96 12.76
N GLN A 112 -2.63 13.97 13.53
CA GLN A 112 -3.22 15.33 13.49
C GLN A 112 -2.86 16.08 12.20
#